data_AF-A0A1A8VDS2-F1
#
_entry.id   AF-A0A1A8VDS2-F1
#
_cell.length_a   1.000
_cell.length_b   1.000
_cell.length_c   1.000
_cell.angle_alpha   90.00
_cell.angle_beta   90.00
_cell.angle_gamma   90.00
#
_symmetry.space_group_name_H-M   'P 1'
#
loop_
_entity.id
_entity.type
_entity.pdbx_description
1 polymer ?
#
loop_
_entity_poly.entity_id
_entity_poly.type
_entity_poly.pdbx_seq_one_letter_code
_entity_poly.pdbx_strand_id
1 'polypeptide(L)'
;MELEEQHRGRGERWRMRHLKELCVFVFLCLHLTKAQIRYSIQEELKTGSLVGNIAQDLGLDLKRLRSGRARIVTGENIQYTQLHADKGTLIVNERIDREQLCGDVTPCSFTFEILLENPMELHPVTIEVLDVNDNAPTFQNNHLEFEISESAALGSRFVLESADDADVGQNDLQNYVLTSNEYFVLKQHVNPDGSKYAEMVLQKSLDREEQPRLSLKLLAVDGGNPQKSGTVNIAIIILDINDNAPVFNQSVYKAVVTENAPKGTHVVTVNASDIDSGSNGLVTYYLSKSKAGITGLFEIDEVTGKIFVAKEIDFEKDRKIEFRIEAKDQGGLTDSSKVEIEVIDVNDNPPVINVMSFTSPVSEDSPPGTTVGIINVKDLDSGDHGQVRCRIEGNVPFKVKSNVRNYYALITEADLDREFIPEYNITLIATDTGSPALFTKKTFHLKLSDVNDNAPVFTRNMYSATVAENITPGFFVLSVNANDPDENQNARVSYVLEECQIGGALISEYVSINAETGVIRAVRSFDYEQIKELIFVVKAQDGGS
;
A
#
# COMPACT_ATOMS: atom_id res chain seq x y z
N MET A 1 45.25 44.08 -30.11
CA MET A 1 45.04 45.53 -29.94
C MET A 1 45.79 45.90 -28.67
N GLU A 2 47.10 46.09 -28.67
CA GLU A 2 47.88 47.03 -29.50
C GLU A 2 47.41 48.48 -29.32
N LEU A 3 48.40 49.34 -29.04
CA LEU A 3 48.47 50.82 -29.15
C LEU A 3 48.09 51.59 -27.87
N GLU A 4 49.07 52.16 -27.16
CA GLU A 4 49.71 53.50 -27.37
C GLU A 4 48.84 54.61 -26.72
N GLU A 5 49.32 55.70 -26.10
CA GLU A 5 50.64 56.32 -26.00
C GLU A 5 50.60 57.45 -24.92
N GLN A 6 51.77 57.78 -24.34
CA GLN A 6 52.29 59.14 -23.99
C GLN A 6 51.53 60.08 -23.02
N HIS A 7 52.13 60.96 -22.21
CA HIS A 7 53.45 61.62 -22.15
C HIS A 7 53.68 62.08 -20.67
N ARG A 8 54.85 61.83 -20.05
CA ARG A 8 56.10 62.62 -20.04
C ARG A 8 56.03 63.95 -19.27
N GLY A 9 56.77 64.02 -18.16
CA GLY A 9 56.97 65.22 -17.36
C GLY A 9 57.99 66.22 -17.89
N ARG A 10 57.99 67.40 -17.26
CA ARG A 10 59.01 68.48 -17.13
C ARG A 10 58.39 69.47 -16.14
N GLY A 11 58.98 69.95 -15.04
CA GLY A 11 60.37 70.28 -14.76
C GLY A 11 60.63 71.73 -15.16
N GLU A 12 60.61 72.68 -14.21
CA GLU A 12 61.59 73.80 -14.12
C GLU A 12 61.36 74.73 -12.91
N ARG A 13 62.49 75.13 -12.31
CA ARG A 13 62.69 76.00 -11.14
C ARG A 13 62.96 77.43 -11.59
N TRP A 14 62.61 78.47 -10.80
CA TRP A 14 63.40 79.72 -10.74
C TRP A 14 63.33 80.44 -9.36
N ARG A 15 64.46 80.34 -8.62
CA ARG A 15 65.28 81.41 -7.95
C ARG A 15 64.58 82.48 -7.06
N MET A 16 64.87 82.53 -5.75
CA MET A 16 66.04 83.12 -5.03
C MET A 16 66.10 84.67 -4.91
N ARG A 17 66.10 85.18 -3.67
CA ARG A 17 66.86 86.34 -3.13
C ARG A 17 66.67 86.43 -1.59
N HIS A 18 67.68 86.04 -0.81
CA HIS A 18 68.59 86.87 0.03
C HIS A 18 67.93 87.51 1.28
N LEU A 19 68.18 87.12 2.54
CA LEU A 19 69.39 87.03 3.42
C LEU A 19 69.73 88.36 4.14
N LYS A 20 69.86 88.27 5.49
CA LYS A 20 70.39 89.22 6.52
C LYS A 20 69.32 90.15 7.15
N GLU A 21 69.21 90.40 8.46
CA GLU A 21 70.15 90.38 9.60
C GLU A 21 69.50 89.98 10.95
N LEU A 22 70.37 89.54 11.84
CA LEU A 22 70.21 89.20 13.26
C LEU A 22 70.38 90.47 14.10
N CYS A 23 69.44 90.81 14.99
CA CYS A 23 69.66 91.33 16.36
C CYS A 23 68.48 92.17 16.93
N VAL A 24 68.06 91.75 18.14
CA VAL A 24 67.47 92.56 19.22
C VAL A 24 66.12 93.21 18.95
N PHE A 25 65.05 92.54 19.38
CA PHE A 25 64.04 93.16 20.25
C PHE A 25 63.42 92.09 21.15
N VAL A 26 63.87 92.08 22.41
CA VAL A 26 63.16 91.46 23.52
C VAL A 26 61.87 92.26 23.69
N PHE A 27 60.74 91.66 23.34
CA PHE A 27 59.44 92.04 23.89
C PHE A 27 58.65 90.77 24.18
N LEU A 28 58.37 90.58 25.46
CA LEU A 28 57.43 89.59 25.99
C LEU A 28 56.10 89.69 25.23
N CYS A 29 55.74 88.64 24.49
CA CYS A 29 54.35 88.29 24.25
C CYS A 29 54.06 86.98 24.99
N LEU A 30 53.73 87.12 26.28
CA LEU A 30 53.01 86.09 27.03
C LEU A 30 51.64 85.93 26.37
N HIS A 31 51.47 84.92 25.53
CA HIS A 31 50.13 84.44 25.19
C HIS A 31 49.54 83.83 26.45
N LEU A 32 48.59 84.54 27.08
CA LEU A 32 47.68 83.94 28.05
C LEU A 32 46.88 82.85 27.34
N THR A 33 47.22 81.59 27.56
CA THR A 33 46.29 80.48 27.37
C THR A 33 45.18 80.67 28.42
N LYS A 34 43.93 80.84 28.00
CA LYS A 34 42.80 80.65 28.92
C LYS A 34 42.79 79.17 29.28
N ALA A 35 43.20 78.82 30.49
CA ALA A 35 43.18 77.44 30.95
C ALA A 35 41.72 76.98 31.05
N GLN A 36 41.34 75.99 30.24
CA GLN A 36 40.08 75.26 30.37
C GLN A 36 40.31 74.13 31.37
N ILE A 37 39.49 74.07 32.42
CA ILE A 37 39.60 72.99 33.41
C ILE A 37 38.86 71.78 32.88
N ARG A 38 39.52 70.63 32.94
CA ARG A 38 38.93 69.34 32.60
C ARG A 38 39.11 68.38 33.77
N TYR A 39 38.01 67.83 34.26
CA TYR A 39 37.99 66.72 35.20
C TYR A 39 37.45 65.46 34.53
N SER A 40 37.82 64.31 35.07
CA SER A 40 37.26 63.02 34.67
C SER A 40 36.72 62.34 35.91
N ILE A 41 35.46 61.93 35.87
CA ILE A 41 34.79 61.22 36.96
C ILE A 41 34.12 59.98 36.39
N GLN A 42 33.99 58.93 37.21
CA GLN A 42 33.13 57.81 36.86
C GLN A 42 31.67 58.26 36.94
N GLU A 43 30.81 57.65 36.13
CA GLU A 43 29.37 57.73 36.35
C GLU A 43 28.95 57.03 37.65
N GLU A 44 27.67 57.09 37.98
CA GLU A 44 27.08 56.34 39.11
C GLU A 44 27.66 56.71 40.49
N LEU A 45 28.39 57.82 40.57
CA LEU A 45 28.91 58.35 41.82
C LEU A 45 27.77 58.87 42.70
N LYS A 46 27.88 58.59 44.01
CA LYS A 46 26.92 59.05 45.00
C LYS A 46 26.89 60.58 45.05
N THR A 47 25.71 61.17 45.23
CA THR A 47 25.56 62.60 45.53
C THR A 47 26.47 63.01 46.70
N GLY A 48 27.20 64.11 46.53
CA GLY A 48 28.23 64.58 47.47
C GLY A 48 29.65 64.11 47.18
N SER A 49 29.86 63.23 46.19
CA SER A 49 31.20 62.78 45.79
C SER A 49 32.03 63.93 45.24
N LEU A 50 33.31 63.98 45.57
CA LEU A 50 34.24 65.02 45.14
C LEU A 50 34.58 64.86 43.65
N VAL A 51 34.37 65.90 42.86
CA VAL A 51 34.77 65.98 41.45
C VAL A 51 36.19 66.54 41.31
N GLY A 52 36.47 67.64 42.02
CA GLY A 52 37.76 68.33 41.93
C GLY A 52 37.83 69.59 42.77
N ASN A 53 39.05 70.12 42.95
CA ASN A 53 39.29 71.36 43.71
C ASN A 53 39.45 72.54 42.75
N ILE A 54 38.33 73.15 42.38
CA ILE A 54 38.30 74.23 41.40
C ILE A 54 39.03 75.49 41.87
N ALA A 55 39.02 75.77 43.18
CA ALA A 55 39.74 76.94 43.71
C ALA A 55 41.24 76.80 43.48
N GLN A 56 41.79 75.62 43.78
CA GLN A 56 43.20 75.32 43.58
C GLN A 56 43.57 75.34 42.10
N ASP A 57 42.76 74.70 41.26
CA ASP A 57 43.09 74.51 39.85
C ASP A 57 42.93 75.79 39.01
N LEU A 58 42.04 76.71 39.41
CA LEU A 58 41.96 78.07 38.85
C LEU A 58 42.93 79.08 39.51
N GLY A 59 43.64 78.68 40.57
CA GLY A 59 44.50 79.58 41.36
C GLY A 59 43.72 80.68 42.09
N LEU A 60 42.47 80.44 42.46
CA LEU A 60 41.58 81.38 43.14
C LEU A 60 41.59 81.16 44.66
N ASP A 61 41.69 82.25 45.43
CA ASP A 61 41.50 82.20 46.88
C ASP A 61 40.02 81.92 47.24
N LEU A 62 39.78 81.17 48.31
CA LEU A 62 38.43 80.90 48.84
C LEU A 62 37.67 82.19 49.16
N LYS A 63 38.38 83.25 49.57
CA LYS A 63 37.77 84.58 49.76
C LYS A 63 37.23 85.15 48.46
N ARG A 64 37.89 84.91 47.34
CA ARG A 64 37.48 85.37 45.99
C ARG A 64 36.23 84.64 45.51
N LEU A 65 36.13 83.33 45.75
CA LEU A 65 34.91 82.58 45.43
C LEU A 65 33.68 83.10 46.19
N ARG A 66 33.84 83.47 47.47
CA ARG A 66 32.76 84.04 48.28
C ARG A 66 32.43 85.48 47.91
N SER A 67 33.44 86.36 47.84
CA SER A 67 33.23 87.78 47.51
C SER A 67 32.72 87.98 46.09
N GLY A 68 33.13 87.09 45.17
CA GLY A 68 32.66 87.07 43.79
C GLY A 68 31.36 86.31 43.56
N ARG A 69 30.65 85.87 44.61
CA ARG A 69 29.39 85.10 44.49
C ARG A 69 29.49 83.97 43.46
N ALA A 70 30.56 83.19 43.53
CA ALA A 70 30.84 82.14 42.56
C ALA A 70 29.68 81.16 42.47
N ARG A 71 29.17 80.96 41.25
CA ARG A 71 28.06 80.04 40.97
C ARG A 71 28.27 79.37 39.63
N ILE A 72 27.71 78.16 39.51
CA ILE A 72 27.64 77.44 38.25
C ILE A 72 26.52 78.06 37.41
N VAL A 73 26.82 78.26 36.13
CA VAL A 73 25.88 78.63 35.08
C VAL A 73 25.95 77.52 34.05
N THR A 74 24.81 76.90 33.77
CA THR A 74 24.67 75.87 32.73
C THR A 74 23.47 76.20 31.86
N GLY A 75 23.55 75.84 30.57
CA GLY A 75 22.43 75.91 29.63
C GLY A 75 21.48 74.71 29.70
N GLU A 76 21.82 73.69 30.50
CA GLU A 76 21.05 72.46 30.65
C GLU A 76 20.03 72.56 31.80
N ASN A 77 18.92 71.82 31.68
CA ASN A 77 17.85 71.79 32.68
C ASN A 77 18.26 71.06 33.98
N ILE A 78 19.27 70.18 33.92
CA ILE A 78 19.75 69.39 35.05
C ILE A 78 21.14 69.89 35.43
N GLN A 79 21.34 70.16 36.71
CA GLN A 79 22.63 70.59 37.24
C GLN A 79 23.31 69.41 37.95
N TYR A 80 24.10 68.64 37.20
CA TYR A 80 24.79 67.44 37.69
C TYR A 80 25.85 67.72 38.77
N THR A 81 26.40 68.93 38.82
CA THR A 81 27.44 69.30 39.81
C THR A 81 27.10 70.54 40.61
N GLN A 82 27.59 70.57 41.85
CA GLN A 82 27.41 71.70 42.77
C GLN A 82 28.76 72.25 43.22
N LEU A 83 28.85 73.59 43.24
CA LEU A 83 30.02 74.30 43.74
C LEU A 83 29.88 74.58 45.24
N HIS A 84 30.79 74.01 46.02
CA HIS A 84 31.00 74.38 47.42
C HIS A 84 31.97 75.56 47.50
N ALA A 85 31.46 76.79 47.35
CA ALA A 85 32.27 78.01 47.35
C ALA A 85 33.01 78.26 48.69
N ASP A 86 32.58 77.62 49.78
CA ASP A 86 33.22 77.69 51.08
C ASP A 86 34.53 76.87 51.16
N LYS A 87 34.59 75.75 50.43
CA LYS A 87 35.71 74.80 50.36
C LYS A 87 36.49 74.84 49.06
N GLY A 88 35.94 75.48 48.02
CA GLY A 88 36.56 75.58 46.71
C GLY A 88 36.46 74.31 45.87
N THR A 89 35.54 73.41 46.20
CA THR A 89 35.43 72.08 45.57
C THR A 89 34.14 71.95 44.77
N LEU A 90 34.21 71.20 43.68
CA LEU A 90 33.04 70.70 42.95
C LEU A 90 32.66 69.33 43.49
N ILE A 91 31.37 69.11 43.70
CA ILE A 91 30.81 67.82 44.08
C ILE A 91 29.71 67.39 43.11
N VAL A 92 29.41 66.11 43.09
CA VAL A 92 28.25 65.53 42.39
C VAL A 92 26.97 65.96 43.11
N ASN A 93 26.00 66.51 42.38
CA ASN A 93 24.73 66.98 42.89
C ASN A 93 23.57 66.02 42.55
N GLU A 94 23.56 65.52 41.32
CA GLU A 94 22.60 64.53 40.83
C GLU A 94 23.36 63.30 40.32
N ARG A 95 22.72 62.13 40.32
CA ARG A 95 23.27 60.90 39.73
C ARG A 95 23.53 61.16 38.24
N ILE A 96 24.75 60.86 37.81
CA ILE A 96 25.16 60.97 36.41
C ILE A 96 25.10 59.55 35.86
N ASP A 97 24.17 59.33 34.94
CA ASP A 97 24.01 58.12 34.12
C ASP A 97 24.52 58.50 32.73
N ARG A 98 25.64 57.89 32.31
CA ARG A 98 26.33 58.25 31.08
C ARG A 98 25.52 57.85 29.85
N GLU A 99 24.85 56.71 29.91
CA GLU A 99 24.01 56.17 28.85
C GLU A 99 22.85 57.11 28.56
N GLN A 100 22.23 57.68 29.59
CA GLN A 100 21.18 58.69 29.43
C GLN A 100 21.71 60.02 28.90
N LEU A 101 22.93 60.42 29.30
CA LEU A 101 23.52 61.71 28.94
C LEU A 101 24.03 61.74 27.50
N CYS A 102 24.75 60.69 27.09
CA CYS A 102 25.54 60.65 25.86
C CYS A 102 25.17 59.48 24.93
N GLY A 103 24.44 58.47 25.39
CA GLY A 103 24.28 57.19 24.68
C GLY A 103 25.64 56.62 24.28
N ASP A 104 25.80 56.26 23.01
CA ASP A 104 27.02 55.63 22.50
C ASP A 104 28.14 56.63 22.17
N VAL A 105 27.95 57.92 22.45
CA VAL A 105 28.90 58.98 22.06
C VAL A 105 30.12 58.99 22.98
N THR A 106 31.30 58.71 22.41
CA THR A 106 32.60 58.78 23.10
C THR A 106 33.52 59.85 22.49
N PRO A 107 34.20 60.71 23.29
CA PRO A 107 34.13 60.80 24.76
C PRO A 107 32.85 61.51 25.24
N CYS A 108 32.24 61.00 26.33
CA CYS A 108 31.09 61.63 26.96
C CYS A 108 31.55 62.77 27.88
N SER A 109 31.05 63.99 27.63
CA SER A 109 31.36 65.12 28.48
C SER A 109 30.27 66.17 28.46
N PHE A 110 30.07 66.84 29.59
CA PHE A 110 29.23 68.03 29.70
C PHE A 110 30.07 69.20 30.17
N THR A 111 29.69 70.41 29.75
CA THR A 111 30.45 71.64 30.05
C THR A 111 29.52 72.67 30.68
N PHE A 112 30.03 73.37 31.68
CA PHE A 112 29.36 74.50 32.32
C PHE A 112 30.37 75.59 32.65
N GLU A 113 29.89 76.79 32.93
CA GLU A 113 30.73 77.91 33.31
C GLU A 113 30.59 78.23 34.80
N ILE A 114 31.71 78.53 35.45
CA ILE A 114 31.70 79.15 36.77
C ILE A 114 31.79 80.65 36.59
N LEU A 115 30.74 81.35 37.00
CA LEU A 115 30.65 82.81 36.98
C LEU A 115 31.10 83.37 38.33
N LEU A 116 32.10 84.25 38.30
CA LEU A 116 32.44 85.13 39.40
C LEU A 116 32.06 86.56 39.02
N GLU A 117 31.57 87.32 39.99
CA GLU A 117 31.17 88.70 39.84
C GLU A 117 32.19 89.63 40.52
N ASN A 118 32.29 90.88 40.06
CA ASN A 118 33.13 91.95 40.64
C ASN A 118 34.62 91.59 40.86
N PRO A 119 35.46 91.50 39.80
CA PRO A 119 35.15 91.64 38.38
C PRO A 119 34.43 90.39 37.81
N MET A 120 33.71 90.58 36.70
CA MET A 120 33.01 89.50 36.00
C MET A 120 34.01 88.60 35.30
N GLU A 121 34.07 87.33 35.70
CA GLU A 121 34.92 86.29 35.11
C GLU A 121 34.10 85.03 34.85
N LEU A 122 34.35 84.38 33.72
CA LEU A 122 33.76 83.11 33.35
C LEU A 122 34.87 82.09 33.13
N HIS A 123 34.80 80.99 33.87
CA HIS A 123 35.75 79.89 33.76
C HIS A 123 35.01 78.66 33.24
N PRO A 124 35.26 78.20 32.00
CA PRO A 124 34.64 77.00 31.46
C PRO A 124 35.25 75.76 32.13
N VAL A 125 34.38 74.87 32.58
CA VAL A 125 34.73 73.58 33.20
C VAL A 125 34.07 72.49 32.40
N THR A 126 34.88 71.55 31.90
CA THR A 126 34.40 70.36 31.20
C THR A 126 34.60 69.16 32.11
N ILE A 127 33.54 68.38 32.30
CA ILE A 127 33.60 67.11 33.01
C ILE A 127 33.42 66.00 32.01
N GLU A 128 34.44 65.15 31.89
CA GLU A 128 34.39 63.90 31.16
C GLU A 128 33.86 62.79 32.08
N VAL A 129 32.84 62.10 31.60
CA VAL A 129 32.20 60.99 32.32
C VAL A 129 32.80 59.70 31.79
N LEU A 130 33.46 58.95 32.68
CA LEU A 130 34.04 57.66 32.41
C LEU A 130 32.99 56.57 32.65
N ASP A 131 32.86 55.72 31.65
CA ASP A 131 31.97 54.57 31.60
C ASP A 131 32.30 53.54 32.71
N VAL A 132 31.26 53.02 33.35
CA VAL A 132 31.32 51.94 34.35
C VAL A 132 30.46 50.79 33.83
N ASN A 133 30.93 49.54 33.94
CA ASN A 133 30.10 48.39 33.59
C ASN A 133 28.91 48.26 34.57
N ASP A 134 27.80 48.95 34.32
CA ASP A 134 26.56 48.92 35.08
C ASP A 134 25.36 48.40 34.25
N ASN A 135 25.46 48.35 32.92
CA ASN A 135 24.56 47.60 32.04
C ASN A 135 25.07 46.19 31.73
N ALA A 136 24.21 45.33 31.21
CA ALA A 136 24.57 43.97 30.81
C ALA A 136 24.04 43.75 29.39
N PRO A 137 24.68 42.88 28.58
CA PRO A 137 24.18 42.57 27.26
C PRO A 137 22.75 42.00 27.33
N THR A 138 21.85 42.49 26.49
CA THR A 138 20.46 42.05 26.44
C THR A 138 20.04 41.68 25.02
N PHE A 139 19.21 40.64 24.89
CA PHE A 139 18.60 40.29 23.61
C PHE A 139 17.20 40.91 23.56
N GLN A 140 16.74 41.35 22.38
CA GLN A 140 15.40 41.91 22.26
C GLN A 140 14.33 40.82 22.40
N ASN A 141 14.65 39.62 21.91
CA ASN A 141 13.80 38.45 22.06
C ASN A 141 14.23 37.52 23.20
N ASN A 142 13.26 37.02 23.97
CA ASN A 142 13.50 36.08 25.06
C ASN A 142 13.77 34.64 24.58
N HIS A 143 13.50 34.34 23.30
CA HIS A 143 13.80 33.08 22.64
C HIS A 143 13.94 33.30 21.13
N LEU A 144 14.79 32.50 20.50
CA LEU A 144 14.96 32.45 19.05
C LEU A 144 14.46 31.11 18.54
N GLU A 145 13.71 31.11 17.44
CA GLU A 145 13.22 29.90 16.79
C GLU A 145 13.77 29.81 15.36
N PHE A 146 14.31 28.64 15.01
CA PHE A 146 14.80 28.33 13.67
C PHE A 146 14.13 27.07 13.15
N GLU A 147 13.63 27.15 11.93
CA GLU A 147 13.19 25.98 11.16
C GLU A 147 14.31 25.61 10.17
N ILE A 148 14.89 24.43 10.33
CA ILE A 148 16.04 23.98 9.52
C ILE A 148 15.71 22.64 8.89
N SER A 149 15.73 22.58 7.57
CA SER A 149 15.61 21.32 6.82
C SER A 149 16.70 20.33 7.21
N GLU A 150 16.36 19.06 7.39
CA GLU A 150 17.37 18.03 7.67
C GLU A 150 18.36 17.83 6.50
N SER A 151 17.91 18.13 5.28
CA SER A 151 18.75 18.18 4.08
C SER A 151 19.64 19.44 3.98
N ALA A 152 19.69 20.28 5.01
CA ALA A 152 20.54 21.46 5.02
C ALA A 152 22.02 21.09 4.83
N ALA A 153 22.68 21.75 3.87
CA ALA A 153 24.06 21.47 3.53
C ALA A 153 25.01 21.82 4.70
N LEU A 154 26.03 20.98 4.89
CA LEU A 154 27.12 21.29 5.82
C LEU A 154 27.79 22.62 5.45
N GLY A 155 28.04 23.46 6.45
CA GLY A 155 28.54 24.81 6.27
C GLY A 155 27.46 25.88 6.07
N SER A 156 26.17 25.50 6.03
CA SER A 156 25.06 26.47 6.06
C SER A 156 25.15 27.34 7.31
N ARG A 157 24.85 28.63 7.15
CA ARG A 157 25.02 29.67 8.18
C ARG A 157 23.67 30.26 8.54
N PHE A 158 23.40 30.37 9.83
CA PHE A 158 22.17 30.95 10.37
C PHE A 158 22.55 32.12 11.27
N VAL A 159 22.15 33.32 10.85
CA VAL A 159 22.45 34.57 11.57
C VAL A 159 21.68 34.58 12.87
N LEU A 160 22.39 34.89 13.96
CA LEU A 160 21.83 35.04 15.29
C LEU A 160 21.57 36.53 15.56
N GLU A 161 20.53 36.80 16.35
CA GLU A 161 20.24 38.15 16.81
C GLU A 161 21.41 38.67 17.66
N SER A 162 21.83 39.91 17.40
CA SER A 162 22.83 40.57 18.22
C SER A 162 22.22 41.00 19.56
N ALA A 163 23.00 40.87 20.63
CA ALA A 163 22.68 41.48 21.91
C ALA A 163 23.08 42.96 21.88
N ASP A 164 22.29 43.78 22.56
CA ASP A 164 22.52 45.21 22.77
C ASP A 164 23.08 45.40 24.20
N ASP A 165 24.18 46.12 24.31
CA ASP A 165 24.75 46.61 25.56
C ASP A 165 24.82 48.15 25.47
N ALA A 166 24.47 48.84 26.55
CA ALA A 166 24.43 50.30 26.57
C ALA A 166 25.78 50.91 26.96
N ASP A 167 26.65 50.11 27.58
CA ASP A 167 28.01 50.50 27.94
C ASP A 167 28.88 50.67 26.68
N VAL A 168 29.98 51.42 26.77
CA VAL A 168 30.87 51.68 25.61
C VAL A 168 32.28 51.09 25.77
N GLY A 169 32.91 50.80 24.62
CA GLY A 169 34.32 50.42 24.58
C GLY A 169 34.59 49.01 25.10
N GLN A 170 35.25 48.88 26.26
CA GLN A 170 35.57 47.56 26.83
C GLN A 170 34.39 46.97 27.62
N ASN A 171 33.53 47.81 28.19
CA ASN A 171 32.37 47.36 28.93
C ASN A 171 31.19 47.01 28.01
N ASP A 172 31.24 47.42 26.75
CA ASP A 172 30.33 46.95 25.69
C ASP A 172 30.52 45.43 25.41
N LEU A 173 29.58 44.85 24.68
CA LEU A 173 29.55 43.49 24.18
C LEU A 173 30.90 43.06 23.56
N GLN A 174 31.51 42.05 24.16
CA GLN A 174 32.80 41.53 23.69
C GLN A 174 32.70 40.25 22.89
N ASN A 175 31.90 39.30 23.32
CA ASN A 175 31.96 37.93 22.84
C ASN A 175 30.60 37.22 22.93
N TYR A 176 30.35 36.31 22.00
CA TYR A 176 29.26 35.36 22.06
C TYR A 176 29.77 33.94 22.33
N VAL A 177 29.03 33.19 23.14
CA VAL A 177 29.32 31.79 23.46
C VAL A 177 28.07 30.96 23.23
N LEU A 178 28.18 29.96 22.35
CA LEU A 178 27.12 28.98 22.11
C LEU A 178 27.34 27.76 23.00
N THR A 179 26.26 27.19 23.51
CA THR A 179 26.30 25.92 24.24
C THR A 179 26.94 24.82 23.38
N SER A 180 27.88 24.06 23.96
CA SER A 180 28.57 22.98 23.27
C SER A 180 27.57 21.92 22.79
N ASN A 181 27.68 21.54 21.51
CA ASN A 181 26.82 20.57 20.84
C ASN A 181 27.56 19.98 19.63
N GLU A 182 27.06 18.90 19.04
CA GLU A 182 27.70 18.21 17.92
C GLU A 182 27.33 18.76 16.53
N TYR A 183 26.25 19.56 16.43
CA TYR A 183 25.66 19.95 15.15
C TYR A 183 26.12 21.33 14.67
N PHE A 184 26.26 22.29 15.58
CA PHE A 184 26.50 23.70 15.27
C PHE A 184 27.72 24.25 15.98
N VAL A 185 28.52 25.02 15.24
CA VAL A 185 29.62 25.83 15.77
C VAL A 185 29.31 27.31 15.60
N LEU A 186 29.74 28.13 16.56
CA LEU A 186 29.55 29.57 16.50
C LEU A 186 30.67 30.22 15.69
N LYS A 187 30.32 31.14 14.79
CA LYS A 187 31.23 32.08 14.14
C LYS A 187 30.81 33.50 14.47
N GLN A 188 31.78 34.31 14.87
CA GLN A 188 31.55 35.70 15.24
C GLN A 188 32.22 36.61 14.24
N HIS A 189 31.56 37.72 13.97
CA HIS A 189 31.97 38.71 13.00
C HIS A 189 31.88 40.10 13.64
N VAL A 190 32.76 40.98 13.17
CA VAL A 190 32.79 42.38 13.56
C VAL A 190 32.42 43.18 12.31
N ASN A 191 31.35 43.94 12.40
CA ASN A 191 30.93 44.86 11.35
C ASN A 191 31.91 46.04 11.24
N PRO A 192 31.94 46.75 10.10
CA PRO A 192 32.80 47.92 9.93
C PRO A 192 32.52 49.06 10.92
N ASP A 193 31.31 49.11 11.49
CA ASP A 193 30.90 50.06 12.54
C ASP A 193 31.36 49.64 13.96
N GLY A 194 31.99 48.46 14.09
CA GLY A 194 32.43 47.91 15.36
C GLY A 194 31.41 46.97 16.03
N SER A 195 30.14 46.97 15.58
CA SER A 195 29.11 46.09 16.13
C SER A 195 29.44 44.62 15.85
N LYS A 196 29.09 43.75 16.81
CA LYS A 196 29.39 42.31 16.72
C LYS A 196 28.11 41.53 16.48
N TYR A 197 28.17 40.58 15.56
CA TYR A 197 27.10 39.61 15.36
C TYR A 197 27.68 38.21 15.26
N ALA A 198 26.83 37.23 15.52
CA ALA A 198 27.20 35.84 15.48
C ALA A 198 26.32 35.07 14.49
N GLU A 199 26.86 33.99 13.96
CA GLU A 199 26.13 33.02 13.16
C GLU A 199 26.44 31.61 13.67
N MET A 200 25.45 30.74 13.69
CA MET A 200 25.66 29.32 13.88
C MET A 200 25.89 28.65 12.53
N VAL A 201 26.90 27.79 12.45
CA VAL A 201 27.30 27.08 11.24
C VAL A 201 27.10 25.58 11.44
N LEU A 202 26.33 24.95 10.56
CA LEU A 202 26.07 23.51 10.60
C LEU A 202 27.35 22.73 10.24
N GLN A 203 27.75 21.78 11.09
CA GLN A 203 28.96 20.95 10.93
C GLN A 203 28.66 19.45 10.79
N LYS A 204 27.52 19.00 11.33
CA LYS A 204 27.03 17.62 11.23
C LYS A 204 25.63 17.65 10.62
N SER A 205 25.30 16.63 9.83
CA SER A 205 23.96 16.51 9.24
C SER A 205 22.92 16.41 10.35
N LEU A 206 21.76 16.98 10.07
CA LEU A 206 20.57 16.84 10.90
C LEU A 206 19.78 15.63 10.39
N ASP A 207 19.06 14.98 11.31
CA ASP A 207 18.20 13.83 11.05
C ASP A 207 16.99 14.01 11.97
N ARG A 208 15.83 14.26 11.38
CA ARG A 208 14.60 14.54 12.13
C ARG A 208 14.07 13.28 12.79
N GLU A 209 14.21 12.12 12.15
CA GLU A 209 13.81 10.81 12.64
C GLU A 209 14.61 10.42 13.90
N GLU A 210 15.88 10.82 13.99
CA GLU A 210 16.70 10.68 15.19
C GLU A 210 16.32 11.71 16.26
N GLN A 211 16.30 13.01 15.92
CA GLN A 211 16.03 14.08 16.87
C GLN A 211 15.30 15.28 16.23
N PRO A 212 13.96 15.40 16.35
CA PRO A 212 13.18 16.42 15.63
C PRO A 212 13.34 17.86 16.17
N ARG A 213 13.90 18.02 17.37
CA ARG A 213 14.07 19.32 18.04
C ARG A 213 15.40 19.40 18.78
N LEU A 214 16.09 20.52 18.61
CA LEU A 214 17.30 20.87 19.37
C LEU A 214 17.04 22.12 20.20
N SER A 215 17.62 22.17 21.40
CA SER A 215 17.58 23.35 22.25
C SER A 215 19.00 23.76 22.62
N LEU A 216 19.40 24.95 22.20
CA LEU A 216 20.71 25.53 22.47
C LEU A 216 20.54 26.81 23.29
N LYS A 217 21.63 27.29 23.89
CA LYS A 217 21.66 28.63 24.52
C LYS A 217 22.82 29.43 23.96
N LEU A 218 22.55 30.70 23.69
CA LEU A 218 23.51 31.70 23.30
C LEU A 218 23.72 32.67 24.46
N LEU A 219 24.98 32.86 24.83
CA LEU A 219 25.42 33.77 25.86
C LEU A 219 26.14 34.95 25.18
N ALA A 220 25.70 36.18 25.44
CA ALA A 220 26.40 37.41 25.11
C ALA A 220 27.16 37.88 26.35
N VAL A 221 28.43 38.23 26.20
CA VAL A 221 29.34 38.53 27.30
C VAL A 221 30.08 39.83 27.04
N ASP A 222 30.05 40.73 28.02
CA ASP A 222 30.81 41.98 27.99
C ASP A 222 32.30 41.78 28.35
N GLY A 223 33.08 42.86 28.33
CA GLY A 223 34.50 42.85 28.67
C GLY A 223 34.86 43.54 29.98
N GLY A 224 33.85 43.94 30.77
CA GLY A 224 34.05 44.70 32.00
C GLY A 224 34.46 43.83 33.19
N ASN A 225 34.67 44.47 34.33
CA ASN A 225 35.04 43.80 35.58
C ASN A 225 34.27 44.39 36.78
N PRO A 226 33.30 43.66 37.38
CA PRO A 226 32.92 42.28 37.07
C PRO A 226 32.27 42.15 35.70
N GLN A 227 32.52 41.01 35.04
CA GLN A 227 31.92 40.69 33.75
C GLN A 227 30.43 40.35 33.91
N LYS A 228 29.58 40.85 33.03
CA LYS A 228 28.16 40.47 32.94
C LYS A 228 27.84 39.82 31.60
N SER A 229 26.66 39.23 31.56
CA SER A 229 26.22 38.43 30.42
C SER A 229 24.71 38.37 30.28
N GLY A 230 24.23 38.37 29.03
CA GLY A 230 22.86 38.07 28.65
C GLY A 230 22.73 36.68 28.05
N THR A 231 21.60 35.99 28.24
CA THR A 231 21.36 34.66 27.67
C THR A 231 20.04 34.62 26.92
N VAL A 232 20.03 33.98 25.74
CA VAL A 232 18.81 33.65 24.99
C VAL A 232 18.78 32.15 24.65
N ASN A 233 17.58 31.57 24.71
CA ASN A 233 17.37 30.17 24.31
C ASN A 233 17.09 30.10 22.81
N ILE A 234 17.70 29.15 22.12
CA ILE A 234 17.49 28.87 20.71
C ILE A 234 16.75 27.54 20.61
N ALA A 235 15.54 27.56 20.06
CA ALA A 235 14.78 26.38 19.66
C ALA A 235 15.00 26.13 18.17
N ILE A 236 15.45 24.94 17.82
CA ILE A 236 15.61 24.52 16.43
C ILE A 236 14.61 23.41 16.17
N ILE A 237 13.71 23.66 15.23
CA ILE A 237 12.73 22.70 14.72
C ILE A 237 13.30 22.16 13.41
N ILE A 238 13.51 20.85 13.36
CA ILE A 238 14.03 20.20 12.15
C ILE A 238 12.85 19.94 11.21
N LEU A 239 12.92 20.47 10.00
CA LEU A 239 11.90 20.26 8.97
C LEU A 239 12.16 18.95 8.25
N ASP A 240 11.07 18.21 8.07
CA ASP A 240 10.99 16.92 7.41
C ASP A 240 11.21 17.03 5.89
N ILE A 241 11.96 16.08 5.35
CA ILE A 241 12.17 15.81 3.95
C ILE A 241 11.77 14.36 3.69
N ASN A 242 11.22 14.09 2.51
CA ASN A 242 10.82 12.73 2.13
C ASN A 242 12.03 11.87 1.75
N ASP A 243 12.83 11.44 2.72
CA ASP A 243 14.05 10.66 2.52
C ASP A 243 13.94 9.20 3.02
N ASN A 244 12.85 8.85 3.70
CA ASN A 244 12.50 7.47 3.99
C ASN A 244 11.40 6.99 3.05
N ALA A 245 11.52 5.74 2.60
CA ALA A 245 10.47 5.10 1.82
C ALA A 245 9.56 4.28 2.75
N PRO A 246 8.28 4.07 2.39
CA PRO A 246 7.42 3.16 3.13
C PRO A 246 8.05 1.77 3.18
N VAL A 247 7.96 1.06 4.30
CA VAL A 247 8.51 -0.30 4.43
C VAL A 247 7.41 -1.28 4.83
N PHE A 248 7.17 -2.31 4.02
CA PHE A 248 6.26 -3.39 4.40
C PHE A 248 6.81 -4.20 5.58
N ASN A 249 5.93 -4.56 6.52
CA ASN A 249 6.33 -5.37 7.68
C ASN A 249 6.69 -6.84 7.33
N GLN A 250 6.33 -7.30 6.12
CA GLN A 250 6.55 -8.65 5.62
C GLN A 250 6.93 -8.61 4.14
N SER A 251 7.91 -9.43 3.75
CA SER A 251 8.30 -9.61 2.35
C SER A 251 7.31 -10.47 1.54
N VAL A 252 6.55 -11.33 2.23
CA VAL A 252 5.51 -12.18 1.65
C VAL A 252 4.33 -12.30 2.62
N TYR A 253 3.15 -11.89 2.17
CA TYR A 253 1.87 -12.10 2.86
C TYR A 253 1.20 -13.37 2.33
N LYS A 254 0.84 -14.27 3.23
CA LYS A 254 0.14 -15.52 2.87
C LYS A 254 -1.30 -15.46 3.36
N ALA A 255 -2.23 -15.86 2.51
CA ALA A 255 -3.64 -15.91 2.84
C ALA A 255 -4.31 -17.12 2.16
N VAL A 256 -5.53 -17.40 2.60
CA VAL A 256 -6.38 -18.41 2.01
C VAL A 256 -7.72 -17.77 1.65
N VAL A 257 -8.31 -18.19 0.54
CA VAL A 257 -9.65 -17.76 0.15
C VAL A 257 -10.41 -18.97 -0.38
N THR A 258 -11.65 -19.14 0.03
CA THR A 258 -12.52 -20.14 -0.59
C THR A 258 -12.90 -19.66 -1.98
N GLU A 259 -12.94 -20.55 -2.96
CA GLU A 259 -13.56 -20.21 -4.23
C GLU A 259 -15.04 -19.83 -4.04
N ASN A 260 -15.63 -19.19 -5.06
CA ASN A 260 -16.99 -18.65 -4.97
C ASN A 260 -17.23 -17.66 -3.81
N ALA A 261 -16.17 -17.17 -3.15
CA ALA A 261 -16.27 -16.15 -2.12
C ALA A 261 -16.96 -14.90 -2.69
N PRO A 262 -17.96 -14.34 -1.99
CA PRO A 262 -18.71 -13.20 -2.50
C PRO A 262 -17.80 -11.97 -2.66
N LYS A 263 -18.12 -11.13 -3.65
CA LYS A 263 -17.43 -9.85 -3.84
C LYS A 263 -17.45 -9.03 -2.55
N GLY A 264 -16.30 -8.48 -2.18
CA GLY A 264 -16.09 -7.74 -0.93
C GLY A 264 -15.63 -8.59 0.24
N THR A 265 -15.47 -9.91 0.07
CA THR A 265 -14.84 -10.76 1.09
C THR A 265 -13.42 -10.29 1.37
N HIS A 266 -13.10 -10.06 2.65
CA HIS A 266 -11.76 -9.71 3.10
C HIS A 266 -10.84 -10.93 3.01
N VAL A 267 -9.64 -10.74 2.46
CA VAL A 267 -8.66 -11.81 2.25
C VAL A 267 -7.48 -11.65 3.21
N VAL A 268 -6.84 -10.49 3.17
CA VAL A 268 -5.65 -10.19 3.97
C VAL A 268 -5.51 -8.68 4.14
N THR A 269 -4.87 -8.25 5.21
CA THR A 269 -4.50 -6.84 5.42
C THR A 269 -2.99 -6.75 5.37
N VAL A 270 -2.50 -5.87 4.50
CA VAL A 270 -1.09 -5.54 4.41
C VAL A 270 -0.81 -4.24 5.15
N ASN A 271 0.42 -4.08 5.61
CA ASN A 271 0.83 -2.90 6.35
C ASN A 271 2.26 -2.51 5.99
N ALA A 272 2.42 -1.25 5.60
CA ALA A 272 3.70 -0.59 5.46
C ALA A 272 3.75 0.63 6.38
N SER A 273 4.93 0.90 6.91
CA SER A 273 5.19 2.04 7.77
C SER A 273 6.26 2.93 7.14
N ASP A 274 6.01 4.23 7.15
CA ASP A 274 6.96 5.26 6.81
C ASP A 274 7.26 6.07 8.09
N ILE A 275 8.53 6.40 8.30
CA ILE A 275 8.99 7.08 9.52
C ILE A 275 9.02 8.61 9.38
N ASP A 276 8.83 9.11 8.15
CA ASP A 276 8.70 10.53 7.85
C ASP A 276 7.41 11.12 8.48
N SER A 277 7.33 12.44 8.54
CA SER A 277 6.21 13.16 9.17
C SER A 277 5.20 13.71 8.17
N GLY A 278 3.96 13.89 8.62
CA GLY A 278 2.92 14.55 7.82
C GLY A 278 2.56 13.78 6.56
N SER A 279 2.64 14.45 5.40
CA SER A 279 2.32 13.83 4.10
C SER A 279 3.39 12.85 3.63
N ASN A 280 4.65 13.06 4.01
CA ASN A 280 5.77 12.19 3.62
C ASN A 280 5.64 10.83 4.31
N GLY A 281 5.18 10.80 5.56
CA GLY A 281 4.84 9.54 6.24
C GLY A 281 3.50 8.89 5.84
N LEU A 282 2.71 9.50 4.95
CA LEU A 282 1.36 9.01 4.62
C LEU A 282 1.39 8.00 3.48
N VAL A 283 1.24 6.73 3.84
CA VAL A 283 1.27 5.60 2.91
C VAL A 283 -0.07 5.35 2.24
N THR A 284 -0.05 5.16 0.92
CA THR A 284 -1.14 4.60 0.13
C THR A 284 -0.75 3.29 -0.54
N TYR A 285 -1.73 2.38 -0.65
CA TYR A 285 -1.50 1.01 -1.13
C TYR A 285 -2.09 0.77 -2.51
N TYR A 286 -1.37 0.03 -3.35
CA TYR A 286 -1.78 -0.30 -4.71
C TYR A 286 -1.50 -1.76 -5.05
N LEU A 287 -2.36 -2.35 -5.88
CA LEU A 287 -2.04 -3.59 -6.56
C LEU A 287 -1.11 -3.27 -7.73
N SER A 288 0.08 -3.86 -7.72
CA SER A 288 1.01 -3.68 -8.84
C SER A 288 0.40 -4.27 -10.11
N LYS A 289 0.70 -3.68 -11.28
CA LYS A 289 0.20 -4.16 -12.59
C LYS A 289 0.76 -5.55 -12.88
N SER A 290 0.09 -6.58 -12.37
CA SER A 290 0.46 -7.98 -12.57
C SER A 290 0.08 -8.46 -13.98
N LYS A 291 0.54 -9.67 -14.34
CA LYS A 291 0.18 -10.36 -15.59
C LYS A 291 -1.32 -10.26 -15.90
N ALA A 292 -1.64 -10.18 -17.21
CA ALA A 292 -2.93 -9.87 -17.81
C ALA A 292 -4.14 -10.79 -17.46
N GLY A 293 -4.05 -11.64 -16.43
CA GLY A 293 -5.15 -12.48 -15.93
C GLY A 293 -5.54 -12.23 -14.47
N ILE A 294 -4.62 -11.70 -13.64
CA ILE A 294 -4.85 -11.45 -12.20
C ILE A 294 -5.44 -10.05 -11.95
N THR A 295 -5.27 -9.16 -12.93
CA THR A 295 -5.83 -7.79 -12.92
C THR A 295 -7.36 -7.85 -12.83
N GLY A 296 -7.87 -7.67 -11.61
CA GLY A 296 -9.29 -7.54 -11.31
C GLY A 296 -9.91 -8.69 -10.51
N LEU A 297 -9.15 -9.72 -10.10
CA LEU A 297 -9.65 -10.71 -9.12
C LEU A 297 -9.72 -10.13 -7.70
N PHE A 298 -8.76 -9.26 -7.37
CA PHE A 298 -8.66 -8.59 -6.09
C PHE A 298 -8.65 -7.08 -6.26
N GLU A 299 -9.03 -6.39 -5.20
CA GLU A 299 -8.96 -4.94 -5.03
C GLU A 299 -8.32 -4.65 -3.67
N ILE A 300 -7.58 -3.56 -3.57
CA ILE A 300 -6.96 -3.11 -2.32
C ILE A 300 -7.54 -1.75 -1.94
N ASP A 301 -7.90 -1.60 -0.68
CA ASP A 301 -8.26 -0.31 -0.12
C ASP A 301 -6.97 0.50 0.09
N GLU A 302 -6.87 1.63 -0.60
CA GLU A 302 -5.66 2.45 -0.69
C GLU A 302 -5.22 3.02 0.66
N VAL A 303 -6.11 3.11 1.66
CA VAL A 303 -5.82 3.71 2.97
C VAL A 303 -5.55 2.65 4.03
N THR A 304 -6.35 1.58 4.05
CA THR A 304 -6.30 0.56 5.10
C THR A 304 -5.44 -0.64 4.76
N GLY A 305 -4.99 -0.77 3.50
CA GLY A 305 -4.21 -1.93 3.04
C GLY A 305 -5.01 -3.24 3.06
N LYS A 306 -6.34 -3.18 3.15
CA LYS A 306 -7.19 -4.37 3.11
C LYS A 306 -7.39 -4.82 1.68
N ILE A 307 -7.11 -6.09 1.42
CA ILE A 307 -7.33 -6.74 0.13
C ILE A 307 -8.65 -7.50 0.17
N PHE A 308 -9.48 -7.28 -0.85
CA PHE A 308 -10.81 -7.87 -0.99
C PHE A 308 -10.98 -8.59 -2.33
N VAL A 309 -11.89 -9.55 -2.35
CA VAL A 309 -12.34 -10.23 -3.58
C VAL A 309 -13.15 -9.24 -4.43
N ALA A 310 -12.73 -9.03 -5.68
CA ALA A 310 -13.37 -8.11 -6.63
C ALA A 310 -14.20 -8.83 -7.71
N LYS A 311 -13.81 -10.06 -8.06
CA LYS A 311 -14.47 -10.96 -9.01
C LYS A 311 -14.46 -12.39 -8.49
N GLU A 312 -15.27 -13.24 -9.10
CA GLU A 312 -15.32 -14.67 -8.80
C GLU A 312 -13.95 -15.33 -8.99
N ILE A 313 -13.61 -16.17 -8.01
CA ILE A 313 -12.39 -16.98 -7.95
C ILE A 313 -12.83 -18.42 -8.16
N ASP A 314 -12.12 -19.11 -9.03
CA ASP A 314 -12.41 -20.46 -9.53
C ASP A 314 -11.15 -21.32 -9.27
N PHE A 315 -11.30 -22.36 -8.44
CA PHE A 315 -10.22 -23.24 -8.02
C PHE A 315 -9.72 -24.12 -9.16
N GLU A 316 -10.61 -24.61 -10.03
CA GLU A 316 -10.30 -25.43 -11.21
C GLU A 316 -9.39 -24.69 -12.18
N LYS A 317 -9.50 -23.36 -12.23
CA LYS A 317 -8.65 -22.49 -13.05
C LYS A 317 -7.31 -22.18 -12.40
N ASP A 318 -7.30 -21.63 -11.18
CA ASP A 318 -6.08 -21.11 -10.52
C ASP A 318 -6.06 -21.46 -9.01
N ARG A 319 -5.42 -22.58 -8.66
CA ARG A 319 -5.32 -23.06 -7.25
C ARG A 319 -4.47 -22.18 -6.33
N LYS A 320 -3.55 -21.41 -6.91
CA LYS A 320 -2.66 -20.49 -6.19
C LYS A 320 -2.52 -19.21 -6.98
N ILE A 321 -2.80 -18.09 -6.33
CA ILE A 321 -2.73 -16.77 -6.95
C ILE A 321 -1.61 -15.98 -6.29
N GLU A 322 -0.72 -15.41 -7.11
CA GLU A 322 0.41 -14.62 -6.65
C GLU A 322 0.47 -13.29 -7.36
N PHE A 323 0.55 -12.20 -6.60
CA PHE A 323 0.72 -10.85 -7.14
C PHE A 323 1.60 -10.00 -6.23
N ARG A 324 2.03 -8.86 -6.76
CA ARG A 324 2.79 -7.87 -6.00
C ARG A 324 1.89 -6.72 -5.61
N ILE A 325 2.15 -6.19 -4.42
CA ILE A 325 1.56 -4.97 -3.91
C ILE A 325 2.65 -3.91 -3.80
N GLU A 326 2.23 -2.65 -3.85
CA GLU A 326 3.09 -1.48 -3.77
C GLU A 326 2.53 -0.57 -2.68
N ALA A 327 3.40 -0.12 -1.78
CA ALA A 327 3.12 0.95 -0.84
C ALA A 327 3.89 2.17 -1.32
N LYS A 328 3.23 3.33 -1.28
CA LYS A 328 3.77 4.58 -1.81
C LYS A 328 3.42 5.72 -0.87
N ASP A 329 4.40 6.55 -0.55
CA ASP A 329 4.18 7.79 0.18
C ASP A 329 3.61 8.90 -0.74
N GLN A 330 3.32 10.08 -0.20
CA GLN A 330 2.92 11.22 -1.03
C GLN A 330 4.11 11.91 -1.74
N GLY A 331 5.35 11.66 -1.30
CA GLY A 331 6.57 12.20 -1.90
C GLY A 331 7.04 11.47 -3.17
N GLY A 332 6.54 10.27 -3.42
CA GLY A 332 6.85 9.44 -4.56
C GLY A 332 7.71 8.20 -4.30
N LEU A 333 8.24 7.98 -3.08
CA LEU A 333 9.02 6.77 -2.76
C LEU A 333 8.10 5.59 -2.52
N THR A 334 8.59 4.40 -2.88
CA THR A 334 7.78 3.18 -2.87
C THR A 334 8.55 1.96 -2.38
N ASP A 335 7.81 1.01 -1.82
CA ASP A 335 8.26 -0.34 -1.54
C ASP A 335 7.24 -1.34 -2.10
N SER A 336 7.66 -2.58 -2.30
CA SER A 336 6.82 -3.63 -2.86
C SER A 336 6.99 -4.97 -2.17
N SER A 337 5.86 -5.59 -1.86
CA SER A 337 5.79 -6.91 -1.22
C SER A 337 5.01 -7.91 -2.09
N LYS A 338 5.12 -9.19 -1.78
CA LYS A 338 4.42 -10.28 -2.48
C LYS A 338 3.22 -10.73 -1.66
N VAL A 339 2.10 -11.02 -2.33
CA VAL A 339 0.94 -11.70 -1.74
C VAL A 339 0.78 -13.06 -2.41
N GLU A 340 0.67 -14.10 -1.61
CA GLU A 340 0.39 -15.48 -2.04
C GLU A 340 -0.93 -15.94 -1.42
N ILE A 341 -1.89 -16.25 -2.29
CA ILE A 341 -3.22 -16.72 -1.89
C ILE A 341 -3.37 -18.17 -2.34
N GLU A 342 -3.71 -19.04 -1.40
CA GLU A 342 -4.14 -20.41 -1.68
C GLU A 342 -5.67 -20.44 -1.78
N VAL A 343 -6.18 -21.00 -2.88
CA VAL A 343 -7.63 -21.14 -3.09
C VAL A 343 -8.09 -22.46 -2.49
N ILE A 344 -9.13 -22.41 -1.68
CA ILE A 344 -9.76 -23.59 -1.08
C ILE A 344 -10.93 -24.01 -1.97
N ASP A 345 -10.84 -25.25 -2.43
CA ASP A 345 -11.84 -25.97 -3.22
C ASP A 345 -13.17 -26.11 -2.47
N VAL A 346 -14.27 -25.86 -3.17
CA VAL A 346 -15.66 -26.06 -2.76
C VAL A 346 -16.34 -26.95 -3.78
N ASN A 347 -17.11 -27.95 -3.33
CA ASN A 347 -17.82 -28.88 -4.21
C ASN A 347 -18.92 -28.19 -5.04
N ASP A 348 -18.57 -27.63 -6.19
CA ASP A 348 -19.44 -26.86 -7.08
C ASP A 348 -19.54 -27.44 -8.50
N ASN A 349 -18.71 -28.43 -8.84
CA ASN A 349 -18.81 -29.14 -10.12
C ASN A 349 -19.51 -30.50 -9.93
N PRO A 350 -20.64 -30.75 -10.61
CA PRO A 350 -21.24 -32.08 -10.60
C PRO A 350 -20.43 -33.07 -11.45
N PRO A 351 -20.41 -34.37 -11.09
CA PRO A 351 -19.73 -35.40 -11.87
C PRO A 351 -20.20 -35.45 -13.33
N VAL A 352 -19.27 -35.55 -14.29
CA VAL A 352 -19.59 -35.67 -15.72
C VAL A 352 -19.46 -37.12 -16.17
N ILE A 353 -20.53 -37.66 -16.76
CA ILE A 353 -20.59 -39.03 -17.29
C ILE A 353 -20.22 -39.03 -18.78
N ASN A 354 -19.07 -39.62 -19.10
CA ASN A 354 -18.57 -39.83 -20.47
C ASN A 354 -18.77 -41.28 -20.90
N VAL A 355 -19.55 -41.51 -21.96
CA VAL A 355 -19.79 -42.85 -22.50
C VAL A 355 -18.66 -43.18 -23.48
N MET A 356 -17.79 -44.12 -23.11
CA MET A 356 -16.65 -44.53 -23.96
C MET A 356 -17.10 -45.57 -24.99
N SER A 357 -17.97 -46.48 -24.59
CA SER A 357 -18.56 -47.51 -25.45
C SER A 357 -19.91 -47.93 -24.89
N PHE A 358 -20.87 -48.20 -25.77
CA PHE A 358 -22.18 -48.74 -25.42
C PHE A 358 -22.68 -49.58 -26.59
N THR A 359 -23.03 -50.83 -26.30
CA THR A 359 -23.46 -51.82 -27.30
C THR A 359 -24.97 -52.00 -27.19
N SER A 360 -25.66 -51.80 -28.31
CA SER A 360 -27.08 -52.10 -28.47
C SER A 360 -27.33 -52.43 -29.96
N PRO A 361 -28.05 -53.52 -30.30
CA PRO A 361 -28.72 -54.44 -29.39
C PRO A 361 -27.77 -55.43 -28.68
N VAL A 362 -28.28 -56.12 -27.65
CA VAL A 362 -27.59 -57.19 -26.90
C VAL A 362 -28.42 -58.46 -26.95
N SER A 363 -27.79 -59.60 -27.22
CA SER A 363 -28.47 -60.90 -27.30
C SER A 363 -29.11 -61.28 -25.97
N GLU A 364 -30.34 -61.79 -25.99
CA GLU A 364 -31.04 -62.20 -24.76
C GLU A 364 -30.41 -63.41 -24.07
N ASP A 365 -29.81 -64.31 -24.86
CA ASP A 365 -29.02 -65.47 -24.37
C ASP A 365 -27.65 -65.08 -23.77
N SER A 366 -27.33 -63.78 -23.70
CA SER A 366 -26.07 -63.30 -23.14
C SER A 366 -25.97 -63.67 -21.66
N PRO A 367 -24.91 -64.38 -21.22
CA PRO A 367 -24.81 -64.81 -19.83
C PRO A 367 -24.65 -63.62 -18.87
N PRO A 368 -25.06 -63.77 -17.60
CA PRO A 368 -24.81 -62.77 -16.56
C PRO A 368 -23.33 -62.39 -16.47
N GLY A 369 -23.05 -61.09 -16.43
CA GLY A 369 -21.70 -60.53 -16.42
C GLY A 369 -21.22 -60.03 -17.80
N THR A 370 -22.03 -60.18 -18.85
CA THR A 370 -21.75 -59.63 -20.19
C THR A 370 -21.68 -58.11 -20.11
N THR A 371 -20.63 -57.52 -20.71
CA THR A 371 -20.42 -56.07 -20.70
C THR A 371 -21.16 -55.40 -21.85
N VAL A 372 -22.08 -54.50 -21.50
CA VAL A 372 -22.91 -53.76 -22.46
C VAL A 372 -22.46 -52.31 -22.64
N GLY A 373 -21.60 -51.79 -21.75
CA GLY A 373 -21.01 -50.47 -21.94
C GLY A 373 -19.84 -50.18 -20.99
N ILE A 374 -18.98 -49.26 -21.42
CA ILE A 374 -17.86 -48.72 -20.65
C ILE A 374 -18.07 -47.21 -20.49
N ILE A 375 -18.08 -46.77 -19.23
CA ILE A 375 -18.38 -45.40 -18.82
C ILE A 375 -17.19 -44.86 -18.04
N ASN A 376 -16.76 -43.64 -18.35
CA ASN A 376 -15.84 -42.87 -17.54
C ASN A 376 -16.61 -41.76 -16.83
N VAL A 377 -16.40 -41.60 -15.53
CA VAL A 377 -17.02 -40.51 -14.76
C VAL A 377 -15.93 -39.64 -14.20
N LYS A 378 -15.95 -38.37 -14.56
CA LYS A 378 -14.94 -37.40 -14.14
C LYS A 378 -15.61 -36.25 -13.41
N ASP A 379 -15.06 -35.91 -12.27
CA ASP A 379 -15.34 -34.68 -11.56
C ASP A 379 -14.16 -33.71 -11.73
N LEU A 380 -14.43 -32.41 -11.76
CA LEU A 380 -13.39 -31.38 -11.88
C LEU A 380 -12.84 -30.97 -10.51
N ASP A 381 -13.63 -31.14 -9.46
CA ASP A 381 -13.24 -30.84 -8.09
C ASP A 381 -12.07 -31.75 -7.64
N SER A 382 -11.37 -31.37 -6.59
CA SER A 382 -10.22 -32.10 -6.05
C SER A 382 -10.53 -32.80 -4.72
N GLY A 383 -9.61 -33.65 -4.28
CA GLY A 383 -9.73 -34.34 -2.99
C GLY A 383 -10.94 -35.27 -2.87
N ASP A 384 -11.75 -35.06 -1.84
CA ASP A 384 -12.98 -35.80 -1.57
C ASP A 384 -14.18 -35.24 -2.35
N HIS A 385 -14.14 -33.97 -2.78
CA HIS A 385 -15.15 -33.37 -3.64
C HIS A 385 -15.12 -34.06 -5.02
N GLY A 386 -13.94 -34.25 -5.60
CA GLY A 386 -13.81 -34.94 -6.90
C GLY A 386 -13.97 -36.47 -6.91
N GLN A 387 -14.32 -37.10 -5.79
CA GLN A 387 -14.46 -38.56 -5.70
C GLN A 387 -15.88 -38.99 -6.04
N VAL A 388 -16.01 -39.84 -7.07
CA VAL A 388 -17.32 -40.20 -7.63
C VAL A 388 -17.72 -41.64 -7.32
N ARG A 389 -19.00 -41.84 -7.04
CA ARG A 389 -19.67 -43.14 -6.88
C ARG A 389 -20.80 -43.27 -7.88
N CYS A 390 -20.86 -44.40 -8.57
CA CYS A 390 -21.92 -44.68 -9.54
C CYS A 390 -22.87 -45.76 -9.03
N ARG A 391 -24.16 -45.59 -9.32
CA ARG A 391 -25.20 -46.58 -9.07
C ARG A 391 -26.26 -46.54 -10.18
N ILE A 392 -26.96 -47.64 -10.36
CA ILE A 392 -28.12 -47.69 -11.27
C ILE A 392 -29.37 -47.31 -10.48
N GLU A 393 -30.27 -46.58 -11.11
CA GLU A 393 -31.58 -46.23 -10.57
C GLU A 393 -32.61 -47.30 -10.94
N GLY A 394 -33.39 -47.74 -9.95
CA GLY A 394 -34.43 -48.75 -10.12
C GLY A 394 -33.92 -50.19 -10.00
N ASN A 395 -34.85 -51.14 -10.17
CA ASN A 395 -34.57 -52.56 -10.13
C ASN A 395 -34.59 -53.10 -11.56
N VAL A 396 -33.43 -53.07 -12.22
CA VAL A 396 -33.21 -53.59 -13.57
C VAL A 396 -32.14 -54.68 -13.52
N PRO A 397 -32.12 -55.66 -14.45
CA PRO A 397 -31.18 -56.79 -14.42
C PRO A 397 -29.75 -56.40 -14.86
N PHE A 398 -29.27 -55.24 -14.44
CA PHE A 398 -27.98 -54.68 -14.79
C PHE A 398 -27.29 -54.14 -13.53
N LYS A 399 -25.96 -54.19 -13.51
CA LYS A 399 -25.13 -53.60 -12.46
C LYS A 399 -23.94 -52.86 -13.04
N VAL A 400 -23.39 -51.95 -12.25
CA VAL A 400 -22.11 -51.29 -12.55
C VAL A 400 -21.00 -51.89 -11.73
N LYS A 401 -19.90 -52.27 -12.39
CA LYS A 401 -18.68 -52.75 -11.75
C LYS A 401 -17.54 -51.80 -12.07
N SER A 402 -16.75 -51.43 -11.07
CA SER A 402 -15.55 -50.63 -11.25
C SER A 402 -14.31 -51.44 -10.85
N ASN A 403 -13.36 -51.55 -11.78
CA ASN A 403 -12.05 -52.16 -11.54
C ASN A 403 -10.91 -51.14 -11.55
N VAL A 404 -11.16 -49.96 -12.13
CA VAL A 404 -10.20 -48.87 -12.29
C VAL A 404 -10.90 -47.59 -11.83
N ARG A 405 -10.18 -46.74 -11.08
CA ARG A 405 -10.73 -45.47 -10.57
C ARG A 405 -11.36 -44.69 -11.72
N ASN A 406 -12.59 -44.22 -11.50
CA ASN A 406 -13.37 -43.41 -12.44
C ASN A 406 -13.82 -44.12 -13.74
N TYR A 407 -13.58 -45.43 -13.88
CA TYR A 407 -14.13 -46.24 -14.98
C TYR A 407 -15.10 -47.31 -14.45
N TYR A 408 -16.22 -47.43 -15.14
CA TYR A 408 -17.33 -48.30 -14.78
C TYR A 408 -17.75 -49.13 -16.00
N ALA A 409 -17.82 -50.44 -15.81
CA ALA A 409 -18.43 -51.36 -16.77
C ALA A 409 -19.89 -51.58 -16.39
N LEU A 410 -20.80 -51.29 -17.32
CA LEU A 410 -22.20 -51.67 -17.22
C LEU A 410 -22.32 -53.12 -17.71
N ILE A 411 -22.78 -54.01 -16.84
CA ILE A 411 -22.84 -55.45 -17.10
C ILE A 411 -24.24 -56.01 -16.79
N THR A 412 -24.60 -57.11 -17.46
CA THR A 412 -25.81 -57.89 -17.13
C THR A 412 -25.65 -58.53 -15.74
N GLU A 413 -26.72 -58.56 -14.96
CA GLU A 413 -26.75 -59.17 -13.62
C GLU A 413 -27.58 -60.46 -13.56
N ALA A 414 -28.63 -60.53 -14.37
CA ALA A 414 -29.49 -61.69 -14.51
C ALA A 414 -29.67 -62.04 -16.00
N ASP A 415 -30.28 -63.18 -16.25
CA ASP A 415 -30.68 -63.61 -17.59
C ASP A 415 -31.70 -62.61 -18.17
N LEU A 416 -31.62 -62.41 -19.49
CA LEU A 416 -32.46 -61.49 -20.23
C LEU A 416 -33.44 -62.30 -21.08
N ASP A 417 -34.63 -61.75 -21.28
CA ASP A 417 -35.74 -62.38 -22.00
C ASP A 417 -36.47 -61.25 -22.75
N ARG A 418 -36.41 -61.29 -24.07
CA ARG A 418 -36.95 -60.28 -24.98
C ARG A 418 -38.46 -60.40 -25.07
N GLU A 419 -39.01 -61.61 -25.05
CA GLU A 419 -40.46 -61.87 -25.08
C GLU A 419 -41.15 -61.28 -23.85
N PHE A 420 -40.44 -61.22 -22.71
CA PHE A 420 -40.91 -60.54 -21.51
C PHE A 420 -40.64 -59.02 -21.54
N ILE A 421 -39.38 -58.59 -21.75
CA ILE A 421 -38.99 -57.18 -21.81
C ILE A 421 -37.98 -56.95 -22.95
N PRO A 422 -38.40 -56.39 -24.09
CA PRO A 422 -37.54 -56.24 -25.27
C PRO A 422 -36.60 -55.02 -25.21
N GLU A 423 -36.90 -54.03 -24.37
CA GLU A 423 -36.12 -52.80 -24.25
C GLU A 423 -35.97 -52.36 -22.78
N TYR A 424 -34.77 -51.91 -22.42
CA TYR A 424 -34.45 -51.39 -21.09
C TYR A 424 -34.00 -49.94 -21.13
N ASN A 425 -34.56 -49.13 -20.22
CA ASN A 425 -34.11 -47.78 -19.94
C ASN A 425 -33.27 -47.79 -18.66
N ILE A 426 -31.96 -47.88 -18.81
CA ILE A 426 -31.02 -48.00 -17.69
C ILE A 426 -30.54 -46.61 -17.31
N THR A 427 -30.97 -46.08 -16.17
CA THR A 427 -30.52 -44.77 -15.69
C THR A 427 -29.37 -44.92 -14.70
N LEU A 428 -28.20 -44.44 -15.09
CA LEU A 428 -27.02 -44.34 -14.24
C LEU A 428 -27.02 -43.01 -13.48
N ILE A 429 -26.72 -43.07 -12.19
CA ILE A 429 -26.51 -41.91 -11.33
C ILE A 429 -25.06 -41.92 -10.86
N ALA A 430 -24.32 -40.89 -11.24
CA ALA A 430 -23.02 -40.57 -10.67
C ALA A 430 -23.20 -39.50 -9.60
N THR A 431 -22.69 -39.74 -8.39
CA THR A 431 -22.75 -38.82 -7.26
C THR A 431 -21.34 -38.63 -6.73
N ASP A 432 -20.94 -37.38 -6.49
CA ASP A 432 -19.67 -37.09 -5.82
C ASP A 432 -19.72 -37.48 -4.33
N THR A 433 -18.63 -37.27 -3.60
CA THR A 433 -18.60 -37.44 -2.14
C THR A 433 -18.47 -36.12 -1.39
N GLY A 434 -18.76 -35.00 -2.07
CA GLY A 434 -18.78 -33.68 -1.48
C GLY A 434 -19.96 -33.46 -0.53
N SER A 435 -19.97 -32.29 0.11
CA SER A 435 -21.03 -31.87 1.02
C SER A 435 -21.39 -30.40 0.75
N PRO A 436 -22.55 -30.09 0.14
CA PRO A 436 -23.58 -31.02 -0.32
C PRO A 436 -23.11 -31.87 -1.51
N ALA A 437 -23.58 -33.12 -1.58
CA ALA A 437 -23.24 -33.99 -2.70
C ALA A 437 -23.98 -33.59 -3.97
N LEU A 438 -23.27 -33.45 -5.08
CA LEU A 438 -23.84 -33.20 -6.41
C LEU A 438 -23.91 -34.51 -7.21
N PHE A 439 -24.82 -34.55 -8.18
CA PHE A 439 -25.02 -35.75 -8.99
C PHE A 439 -25.46 -35.44 -10.41
N THR A 440 -25.11 -36.35 -11.31
CA THR A 440 -25.54 -36.35 -12.72
C THR A 440 -26.21 -37.68 -13.05
N LYS A 441 -27.26 -37.61 -13.87
CA LYS A 441 -27.95 -38.80 -14.38
C LYS A 441 -27.74 -38.96 -15.88
N LYS A 442 -27.61 -40.21 -16.33
CA LYS A 442 -27.57 -40.56 -17.76
C LYS A 442 -28.39 -41.83 -18.01
N THR A 443 -29.35 -41.76 -18.92
CA THR A 443 -30.17 -42.91 -19.33
C THR A 443 -29.62 -43.54 -20.61
N PHE A 444 -29.48 -44.86 -20.58
CA PHE A 444 -29.10 -45.70 -21.71
C PHE A 444 -30.32 -46.46 -22.21
N HIS A 445 -30.58 -46.41 -23.51
CA HIS A 445 -31.65 -47.14 -24.17
C HIS A 445 -31.06 -48.40 -24.78
N LEU A 446 -31.29 -49.55 -24.15
CA LEU A 446 -30.78 -50.85 -24.59
C LEU A 446 -31.91 -51.65 -25.22
N LYS A 447 -31.70 -52.15 -26.43
CA LYS A 447 -32.59 -53.12 -27.09
C LYS A 447 -32.02 -54.51 -26.96
N LEU A 448 -32.87 -55.52 -26.78
CA LEU A 448 -32.47 -56.91 -26.90
C LEU A 448 -32.54 -57.37 -28.36
N SER A 449 -31.64 -58.26 -28.77
CA SER A 449 -31.76 -59.01 -30.02
C SER A 449 -32.27 -60.41 -29.74
N ASP A 450 -33.20 -60.81 -30.59
CA ASP A 450 -33.91 -62.09 -30.59
C ASP A 450 -33.00 -63.30 -30.82
N VAL A 451 -33.26 -64.38 -30.09
CA VAL A 451 -32.68 -65.71 -30.22
C VAL A 451 -33.84 -66.70 -30.40
N ASN A 452 -33.68 -67.69 -31.28
CA ASN A 452 -34.72 -68.71 -31.56
C ASN A 452 -34.84 -69.71 -30.39
N ASP A 453 -35.46 -69.30 -29.28
CA ASP A 453 -35.59 -70.12 -28.06
C ASP A 453 -37.04 -70.52 -27.75
N ASN A 454 -38.01 -70.04 -28.53
CA ASN A 454 -39.39 -70.50 -28.49
C ASN A 454 -39.74 -71.30 -29.74
N ALA A 455 -40.48 -72.40 -29.54
CA ALA A 455 -40.99 -73.20 -30.66
C ALA A 455 -42.42 -72.77 -31.02
N PRO A 456 -42.86 -72.91 -32.28
CA PRO A 456 -44.23 -72.58 -32.66
C PRO A 456 -45.26 -73.42 -31.89
N VAL A 457 -46.22 -72.75 -31.26
CA VAL A 457 -47.28 -73.40 -30.46
C VAL A 457 -48.62 -73.30 -31.17
N PHE A 458 -49.26 -74.45 -31.43
CA PHE A 458 -50.63 -74.48 -31.97
C PHE A 458 -51.64 -73.87 -31.00
N THR A 459 -52.60 -73.12 -31.55
CA THR A 459 -53.69 -72.48 -30.79
C THR A 459 -54.67 -73.46 -30.15
N ARG A 460 -54.68 -74.72 -30.58
CA ARG A 460 -55.53 -75.80 -30.04
C ARG A 460 -54.73 -77.09 -29.92
N ASN A 461 -55.01 -77.88 -28.89
CA ASN A 461 -54.41 -79.20 -28.70
C ASN A 461 -54.92 -80.25 -29.70
N MET A 462 -56.10 -80.02 -30.29
CA MET A 462 -56.70 -80.90 -31.29
C MET A 462 -57.56 -80.09 -32.25
N TYR A 463 -57.45 -80.39 -33.55
CA TYR A 463 -58.29 -79.83 -34.60
C TYR A 463 -59.14 -80.96 -35.19
N SER A 464 -60.45 -80.72 -35.31
CA SER A 464 -61.38 -81.68 -35.89
C SER A 464 -62.36 -80.96 -36.81
N ALA A 465 -62.66 -81.57 -37.96
CA ALA A 465 -63.70 -81.08 -38.87
C ALA A 465 -64.48 -82.27 -39.43
N THR A 466 -65.78 -82.08 -39.63
CA THR A 466 -66.65 -83.04 -40.31
C THR A 466 -66.77 -82.64 -41.77
N VAL A 467 -66.48 -83.56 -42.67
CA VAL A 467 -66.50 -83.35 -44.12
C VAL A 467 -67.57 -84.26 -44.72
N ALA A 468 -68.38 -83.73 -45.65
CA ALA A 468 -69.34 -84.55 -46.38
C ALA A 468 -68.61 -85.53 -47.30
N GLU A 469 -69.20 -86.71 -47.54
CA GLU A 469 -68.73 -87.59 -48.61
C GLU A 469 -68.90 -86.93 -49.99
N ASN A 470 -68.21 -87.44 -51.01
CA ASN A 470 -68.30 -86.96 -52.40
C ASN A 470 -67.85 -85.50 -52.61
N ILE A 471 -66.95 -85.01 -51.76
CA ILE A 471 -66.34 -83.68 -51.94
C ILE A 471 -65.46 -83.60 -53.19
N THR A 472 -65.38 -82.40 -53.77
CA THR A 472 -64.48 -82.12 -54.89
C THR A 472 -63.03 -81.98 -54.42
N PRO A 473 -62.05 -82.44 -55.22
CA PRO A 473 -60.64 -82.10 -55.01
C PRO A 473 -60.46 -80.58 -54.87
N GLY A 474 -59.67 -80.16 -53.88
CA GLY A 474 -59.47 -78.77 -53.49
C GLY A 474 -60.43 -78.22 -52.43
N PHE A 475 -61.41 -79.02 -51.99
CA PHE A 475 -62.36 -78.64 -50.93
C PHE A 475 -61.63 -78.29 -49.62
N PHE A 476 -62.05 -77.22 -48.95
CA PHE A 476 -61.50 -76.79 -47.67
C PHE A 476 -61.94 -77.73 -46.54
N VAL A 477 -60.99 -78.32 -45.83
CA VAL A 477 -61.27 -79.24 -44.71
C VAL A 477 -61.30 -78.45 -43.39
N LEU A 478 -60.15 -77.87 -43.03
CA LEU A 478 -59.98 -77.05 -41.84
C LEU A 478 -58.74 -76.17 -41.98
N SER A 479 -58.52 -75.26 -41.03
CA SER A 479 -57.28 -74.49 -40.92
C SER A 479 -56.69 -74.68 -39.53
N VAL A 480 -55.37 -74.91 -39.48
CA VAL A 480 -54.60 -74.88 -38.24
C VAL A 480 -53.92 -73.53 -38.09
N ASN A 481 -53.59 -73.14 -36.86
CA ASN A 481 -52.85 -71.91 -36.58
C ASN A 481 -51.92 -72.12 -35.39
N ALA A 482 -50.64 -71.86 -35.58
CA ALA A 482 -49.61 -71.82 -34.55
C ALA A 482 -49.02 -70.41 -34.45
N ASN A 483 -48.57 -70.05 -33.25
CA ASN A 483 -47.95 -68.78 -32.95
C ASN A 483 -46.58 -69.02 -32.35
N ASP A 484 -45.63 -68.21 -32.75
CA ASP A 484 -44.26 -68.21 -32.25
C ASP A 484 -43.96 -66.80 -31.72
N PRO A 485 -43.53 -66.64 -30.45
CA PRO A 485 -43.32 -65.34 -29.84
C PRO A 485 -42.02 -64.65 -30.27
N ASP A 486 -41.11 -65.34 -30.97
CA ASP A 486 -39.81 -64.82 -31.41
C ASP A 486 -39.96 -63.71 -32.48
N GLU A 487 -38.86 -63.25 -33.09
CA GLU A 487 -38.88 -62.18 -34.08
C GLU A 487 -38.49 -62.63 -35.49
N ASN A 488 -39.06 -61.95 -36.49
CA ASN A 488 -38.68 -62.09 -37.89
C ASN A 488 -38.74 -63.54 -38.39
N GLN A 489 -37.59 -64.13 -38.69
CA GLN A 489 -37.47 -65.46 -39.25
C GLN A 489 -37.69 -66.55 -38.19
N ASN A 490 -37.36 -66.27 -36.92
CA ASN A 490 -37.59 -67.16 -35.78
C ASN A 490 -39.11 -67.25 -35.50
N ALA A 491 -39.85 -66.14 -35.60
CA ALA A 491 -41.32 -66.20 -35.54
C ALA A 491 -42.02 -66.75 -36.80
N ARG A 492 -41.30 -67.06 -37.89
CA ARG A 492 -41.92 -67.41 -39.18
C ARG A 492 -42.39 -68.88 -39.20
N VAL A 493 -43.62 -69.09 -38.77
CA VAL A 493 -44.26 -70.41 -38.78
C VAL A 493 -44.48 -70.95 -40.20
N SER A 494 -44.05 -72.19 -40.43
CA SER A 494 -44.37 -72.97 -41.61
C SER A 494 -45.01 -74.32 -41.25
N TYR A 495 -46.08 -74.68 -41.95
CA TYR A 495 -46.87 -75.88 -41.66
C TYR A 495 -46.50 -77.04 -42.61
N VAL A 496 -46.25 -78.21 -42.03
CA VAL A 496 -45.88 -79.43 -42.74
C VAL A 496 -46.79 -80.58 -42.32
N LEU A 497 -47.28 -81.32 -43.31
CA LEU A 497 -48.03 -82.54 -43.06
C LEU A 497 -47.05 -83.67 -42.74
N GLU A 498 -47.19 -84.32 -41.59
CA GLU A 498 -46.37 -85.49 -41.27
C GLU A 498 -46.88 -86.70 -42.03
N GLU A 499 -46.00 -87.31 -42.83
CA GLU A 499 -46.37 -88.40 -43.71
C GLU A 499 -46.69 -89.67 -42.91
N CYS A 500 -47.91 -90.19 -43.07
CA CYS A 500 -48.38 -91.43 -42.47
C CYS A 500 -49.21 -92.23 -43.47
N GLN A 501 -49.27 -93.55 -43.27
CA GLN A 501 -50.06 -94.43 -44.15
C GLN A 501 -51.44 -94.67 -43.54
N ILE A 502 -52.49 -94.24 -44.23
CA ILE A 502 -53.89 -94.46 -43.84
C ILE A 502 -54.59 -95.25 -44.93
N GLY A 503 -55.14 -96.42 -44.59
CA GLY A 503 -55.88 -97.23 -45.56
C GLY A 503 -55.06 -97.72 -46.76
N GLY A 504 -53.73 -97.83 -46.61
CA GLY A 504 -52.81 -98.29 -47.66
C GLY A 504 -52.22 -97.18 -48.55
N ALA A 505 -52.73 -95.95 -48.47
CA ALA A 505 -52.21 -94.77 -49.19
C ALA A 505 -51.55 -93.77 -48.24
N LEU A 506 -50.72 -92.89 -48.80
CA LEU A 506 -50.07 -91.80 -48.09
C LEU A 506 -51.07 -90.69 -47.72
N ILE A 507 -50.90 -90.01 -46.58
CA ILE A 507 -51.80 -88.94 -46.14
C ILE A 507 -51.80 -87.77 -47.13
N SER A 508 -50.66 -87.52 -47.79
CA SER A 508 -50.52 -86.55 -48.86
C SER A 508 -51.38 -86.84 -50.10
N GLU A 509 -51.87 -88.07 -50.27
CA GLU A 509 -52.87 -88.42 -51.30
C GLU A 509 -54.31 -88.08 -50.88
N TYR A 510 -54.58 -87.87 -49.59
CA TYR A 510 -55.90 -87.50 -49.07
C TYR A 510 -56.05 -86.00 -48.88
N VAL A 511 -55.04 -85.37 -48.27
CA VAL A 511 -55.08 -83.94 -47.90
C VAL A 511 -53.75 -83.26 -48.20
N SER A 512 -53.80 -81.96 -48.48
CA SER A 512 -52.63 -81.10 -48.60
C SER A 512 -52.77 -79.92 -47.65
N ILE A 513 -51.64 -79.43 -47.13
CA ILE A 513 -51.59 -78.25 -46.27
C ILE A 513 -50.81 -77.14 -46.98
N ASN A 514 -51.33 -75.91 -46.90
CA ASN A 514 -50.60 -74.74 -47.35
C ASN A 514 -49.60 -74.31 -46.26
N ALA A 515 -48.32 -74.28 -46.61
CA ALA A 515 -47.23 -74.05 -45.67
C ALA A 515 -47.25 -72.67 -44.99
N GLU A 516 -47.89 -71.66 -45.58
CA GLU A 516 -47.93 -70.29 -45.02
C GLU A 516 -49.23 -70.00 -44.27
N THR A 517 -50.34 -70.58 -44.70
CA THR A 517 -51.69 -70.25 -44.17
C THR A 517 -52.24 -71.31 -43.22
N GLY A 518 -51.63 -72.51 -43.15
CA GLY A 518 -52.13 -73.61 -42.34
C GLY A 518 -53.47 -74.21 -42.83
N VAL A 519 -53.93 -73.81 -44.02
CA VAL A 519 -55.18 -74.28 -44.62
C VAL A 519 -54.99 -75.68 -45.18
N ILE A 520 -55.85 -76.61 -44.76
CA ILE A 520 -55.88 -78.00 -45.20
C ILE A 520 -57.00 -78.18 -46.22
N ARG A 521 -56.65 -78.75 -47.38
CA ARG A 521 -57.60 -79.06 -48.46
C ARG A 521 -57.58 -80.54 -48.79
N ALA A 522 -58.71 -81.06 -49.22
CA ALA A 522 -58.79 -82.43 -49.73
C ALA A 522 -58.15 -82.52 -51.13
N VAL A 523 -57.33 -83.54 -51.36
CA VAL A 523 -56.68 -83.83 -52.64
C VAL A 523 -57.56 -84.73 -53.52
N ARG A 524 -58.43 -85.52 -52.89
CA ARG A 524 -59.40 -86.41 -53.56
C ARG A 524 -60.76 -86.36 -52.87
N SER A 525 -61.75 -86.94 -53.54
CA SER A 525 -63.05 -87.21 -52.93
C SER A 525 -62.94 -88.25 -51.81
N PHE A 526 -63.72 -88.07 -50.74
CA PHE A 526 -63.83 -89.04 -49.65
C PHE A 526 -65.11 -89.87 -49.81
N ASP A 527 -64.95 -91.18 -49.65
CA ASP A 527 -66.02 -92.18 -49.68
C ASP A 527 -66.19 -92.74 -48.27
N TYR A 528 -67.36 -92.51 -47.65
CA TYR A 528 -67.63 -92.85 -46.26
C TYR A 528 -67.62 -94.37 -46.02
N GLU A 529 -67.98 -95.17 -47.02
CA GLU A 529 -67.91 -96.63 -46.94
C GLU A 529 -66.47 -97.15 -46.87
N GLN A 530 -65.50 -96.40 -47.40
CA GLN A 530 -64.09 -96.77 -47.39
C GLN A 530 -63.34 -96.20 -46.19
N ILE A 531 -63.56 -94.92 -45.87
CA ILE A 531 -62.80 -94.19 -44.85
C ILE A 531 -63.74 -93.30 -44.06
N LYS A 532 -63.97 -93.67 -42.81
CA LYS A 532 -64.87 -92.94 -41.90
C LYS A 532 -64.17 -91.83 -41.13
N GLU A 533 -62.86 -91.96 -40.94
CA GLU A 533 -62.07 -91.04 -40.13
C GLU A 533 -60.65 -90.95 -40.66
N LEU A 534 -60.11 -89.73 -40.72
CA LEU A 534 -58.73 -89.44 -41.05
C LEU A 534 -58.06 -88.79 -39.85
N ILE A 535 -57.13 -89.50 -39.22
CA ILE A 535 -56.31 -88.99 -38.10
C ILE A 535 -54.89 -88.84 -38.60
N PHE A 536 -54.38 -87.62 -38.58
CA PHE A 536 -53.04 -87.29 -39.06
C PHE A 536 -52.42 -86.17 -38.22
N VAL A 537 -51.11 -86.04 -38.31
CA VAL A 537 -50.33 -85.06 -37.54
C VAL A 537 -49.89 -83.93 -38.46
N VAL A 538 -50.04 -82.70 -37.99
CA VAL A 538 -49.49 -81.51 -38.63
C VAL A 538 -48.38 -80.97 -37.74
N LYS A 539 -47.22 -80.71 -38.33
CA LYS A 539 -46.09 -80.06 -37.67
C LYS A 539 -46.07 -78.58 -38.03
N ALA A 540 -45.79 -77.74 -37.06
CA ALA A 540 -45.38 -76.36 -37.26
C ALA A 540 -43.88 -76.29 -36.97
N GLN A 541 -43.12 -75.60 -37.82
CA GLN A 541 -41.70 -75.33 -37.62
C GLN A 541 -41.45 -73.85 -37.92
N ASP A 542 -40.62 -73.21 -37.12
CA ASP A 542 -40.12 -71.87 -37.37
C ASP A 542 -39.14 -71.86 -38.56
N GLY A 543 -38.74 -70.65 -38.95
CA GLY A 543 -37.77 -70.43 -40.00
C GLY A 543 -36.34 -70.19 -39.50
N GLY A 544 -36.14 -70.16 -38.18
CA GLY A 544 -34.89 -69.87 -37.50
C GLY A 544 -33.89 -71.03 -37.61
N SER A 545 -32.64 -70.75 -37.27
CA SER A 545 -31.53 -71.73 -37.32
C SER A 545 -31.07 -72.16 -35.94
#